data_AF-A0A662PVI2-F1
#
_entry.id   AF-A0A662PVI2-F1
#
_cell.length_a   1.000
_cell.length_b   1.000
_cell.length_c   1.000
_cell.angle_alpha   90.00
_cell.angle_beta   90.00
_cell.angle_gamma   90.00
#
_symmetry.space_group_name_H-M   'P 1'
#
loop_
_entity.id
_entity.type
_entity.pdbx_description
1 polymer ?
#
loop_
_entity_poly.entity_id
_entity_poly.type
_entity_poly.pdbx_seq_one_letter_code
_entity_poly.pdbx_strand_id
1 'polypeptide(L)'
;MVAAIQMAQKGKRLRNGENISFLYINAEHRNPFRRVVPAEIMDKKHRYYDREKYVELVLDAAETILGVFGFKRSSLGYGCRPKSYVEQLVLDEKREFLEELED
;
A
#
# COMPACT_ATOMS: atom_id res chain seq x y z
N MET A 1 0.31 7.62 11.10
CA MET A 1 0.35 7.72 9.62
C MET A 1 1.35 8.80 9.22
N VAL A 2 2.22 8.57 8.22
CA VAL A 2 3.29 9.54 7.84
C VAL A 2 2.74 10.88 7.35
N ALA A 3 1.66 10.86 6.55
CA ALA A 3 1.02 12.09 6.06
C ALA A 3 0.53 13.00 7.20
N ALA A 4 -0.02 12.44 8.27
CA ALA A 4 -0.43 13.20 9.46
C ALA A 4 0.77 13.91 10.12
N ILE A 5 1.90 13.21 10.26
CA ILE A 5 3.12 13.76 10.84
C ILE A 5 3.67 14.90 9.97
N GLN A 6 3.67 14.73 8.64
CA GLN A 6 4.08 15.77 7.70
C GLN A 6 3.19 17.02 7.82
N MET A 7 1.88 16.87 8.01
CA MET A 7 0.98 18.01 8.22
C MET A 7 1.23 18.71 9.55
N ALA A 8 1.45 17.96 10.64
CA ALA A 8 1.79 18.52 11.94
C ALA A 8 3.12 19.29 11.91
N GLN A 9 4.14 18.76 11.22
CA GLN A 9 5.44 19.43 11.03
C GLN A 9 5.32 20.75 10.25
N LYS A 10 4.32 20.88 9.36
CA LYS A 10 4.02 22.12 8.65
C LYS A 10 3.12 23.07 9.44
N GLY A 11 2.86 22.77 10.72
CA GLY A 11 2.09 23.64 11.63
C GLY A 11 0.58 23.42 11.59
N LYS A 12 0.07 22.40 10.87
CA LYS A 12 -1.36 22.08 10.86
C LYS A 12 -1.75 21.38 12.17
N ARG A 13 -2.76 21.89 12.86
CA ARG A 13 -3.36 21.23 14.03
C ARG A 13 -4.41 20.22 13.56
N LEU A 14 -4.08 18.94 13.65
CA LEU A 14 -4.99 17.84 13.32
C LEU A 14 -5.86 17.49 14.53
N ARG A 15 -7.14 17.25 14.30
CA ARG A 15 -8.07 16.74 15.31
C ARG A 15 -8.18 15.22 15.24
N ASN A 16 -8.52 14.59 16.35
CA ASN A 16 -8.82 13.17 16.34
C ASN A 16 -10.08 12.91 15.49
N GLY A 17 -10.05 11.87 14.66
CA GLY A 17 -11.10 11.57 13.68
C GLY A 17 -11.10 12.45 12.41
N GLU A 18 -10.13 13.36 12.24
CA GLU A 18 -10.00 14.15 11.01
C GLU A 18 -9.52 13.26 9.84
N ASN A 19 -10.21 13.37 8.70
CA ASN A 19 -9.82 12.68 7.48
C ASN A 19 -8.58 13.32 6.85
N ILE A 20 -7.64 12.48 6.43
CA ILE A 20 -6.38 12.91 5.82
C ILE A 20 -6.31 12.39 4.40
N SER A 21 -6.42 13.29 3.43
CA SER A 21 -6.18 12.99 2.02
C SER A 21 -4.69 13.07 1.70
N PHE A 22 -4.15 12.05 1.04
CA PHE A 22 -2.75 11.97 0.66
C PHE A 22 -2.58 11.24 -0.67
N LEU A 23 -1.39 11.36 -1.26
CA LEU A 23 -1.01 10.72 -2.51
C LEU A 23 0.27 9.89 -2.31
N TYR A 24 0.34 8.71 -2.93
CA TYR A 24 1.61 7.98 -3.04
C TYR A 24 2.50 8.63 -4.11
N ILE A 25 3.73 8.96 -3.74
CA ILE A 25 4.72 9.57 -4.63
C ILE A 25 5.92 8.65 -4.91
N ASN A 26 6.26 7.76 -3.97
CA ASN A 26 7.28 6.71 -4.12
C ASN A 26 7.13 5.69 -2.97
N ALA A 27 6.18 4.76 -3.09
CA ALA A 27 5.77 3.83 -2.06
C ALA A 27 6.94 2.97 -1.52
N GLU A 28 7.92 2.65 -2.36
CA GLU A 28 9.07 1.81 -2.03
C GLU A 28 10.29 2.60 -1.51
N HIS A 29 10.17 3.93 -1.36
CA HIS A 29 11.29 4.73 -0.88
C HIS A 29 11.71 4.33 0.55
N ARG A 30 13.02 4.12 0.78
CA ARG A 30 13.57 3.74 2.10
C ARG A 30 13.15 4.71 3.21
N ASN A 31 13.27 6.02 2.97
CA ASN A 31 12.75 7.05 3.87
C ASN A 31 11.20 7.13 3.81
N PRO A 32 10.47 6.83 4.90
CA PRO A 32 9.00 6.87 4.92
C PRO A 32 8.41 8.24 4.58
N PHE A 33 9.08 9.34 4.93
CA PHE A 33 8.64 10.71 4.65
C PHE A 33 8.69 11.09 3.17
N ARG A 34 9.20 10.20 2.31
CA ARG A 34 9.20 10.36 0.85
C ARG A 34 8.23 9.42 0.15
N ARG A 35 7.45 8.61 0.89
CA ARG A 35 6.50 7.67 0.29
C ARG A 35 5.19 8.32 -0.10
N VAL A 36 4.73 9.27 0.72
CA VAL A 36 3.45 9.94 0.56
C VAL A 36 3.59 11.45 0.76
N VAL A 37 2.62 12.18 0.20
CA VAL A 37 2.44 13.62 0.44
C VAL A 37 0.99 13.91 0.80
N PRO A 38 0.69 14.76 1.80
CA PRO A 38 -0.67 15.20 2.09
C PRO A 38 -1.18 16.09 0.96
N ALA A 39 -2.40 15.84 0.49
CA ALA A 39 -2.97 16.56 -0.65
C ALA A 39 -3.05 18.08 -0.40
N GLU A 40 -3.36 18.48 0.83
CA GLU A 40 -3.46 19.89 1.23
C GLU A 40 -2.13 20.66 1.15
N ILE A 41 -1.01 19.96 1.21
CA ILE A 41 0.33 20.55 1.26
C ILE A 41 1.12 20.19 0.00
N MET A 42 0.45 19.62 -1.00
CA MET A 42 1.02 19.27 -2.28
C MET A 42 1.23 20.56 -3.07
N ASP A 43 2.48 21.01 -3.12
CA ASP A 43 2.85 22.22 -3.86
C ASP A 43 2.75 21.97 -5.38
N LYS A 44 2.42 23.00 -6.18
CA LYS A 44 2.24 22.90 -7.65
C LYS A 44 3.47 22.38 -8.41
N LYS A 45 4.61 22.29 -7.72
CA LYS A 45 5.88 21.72 -8.20
C LYS A 45 5.95 20.19 -8.14
N HIS A 46 5.21 19.54 -7.23
CA HIS A 46 5.20 18.08 -7.12
C HIS A 46 4.13 17.51 -8.06
N ARG A 47 4.51 17.25 -9.32
CA ARG A 47 3.60 16.80 -10.40
C ARG A 47 3.66 15.30 -10.69
N TYR A 48 4.34 14.51 -9.86
CA TYR A 48 4.46 13.08 -10.08
C TYR A 48 3.87 12.30 -8.91
N TYR A 49 3.33 11.13 -9.25
CA TYR A 49 2.77 10.16 -8.34
C TYR A 49 3.35 8.80 -8.68
N ASP A 50 3.25 7.88 -7.74
CA ASP A 50 3.75 6.51 -7.92
C ASP A 50 2.79 5.70 -8.79
N ARG A 51 3.02 5.72 -10.10
CA ARG A 51 2.15 5.05 -11.08
C ARG A 51 2.04 3.55 -10.82
N GLU A 52 3.17 2.91 -10.50
CA GLU A 52 3.24 1.48 -10.25
C GLU A 52 2.39 1.11 -9.04
N LYS A 53 2.47 1.92 -7.97
CA LYS A 53 1.64 1.68 -6.79
C LYS A 53 0.14 1.79 -7.08
N TYR A 54 -0.28 2.78 -7.86
CA TYR A 54 -1.69 2.91 -8.20
C TYR A 54 -2.18 1.81 -9.14
N VAL A 55 -1.33 1.31 -10.05
CA VAL A 55 -1.64 0.13 -10.88
C VAL A 55 -1.84 -1.09 -9.99
N GLU A 56 -0.93 -1.33 -9.03
CA GLU A 56 -1.06 -2.43 -8.06
C GLU A 56 -2.38 -2.35 -7.28
N LEU A 57 -2.74 -1.16 -6.76
CA LEU A 57 -4.00 -0.96 -6.02
C LEU A 57 -5.25 -1.24 -6.87
N VAL A 58 -5.23 -0.84 -8.15
CA VAL A 58 -6.34 -1.12 -9.08
C VAL A 58 -6.43 -2.60 -9.40
N LEU A 59 -5.29 -3.28 -9.61
CA LEU A 59 -5.25 -4.72 -9.84
C LEU A 59 -5.72 -5.51 -8.61
N ASP A 60 -5.36 -5.07 -7.41
CA ASP A 60 -5.86 -5.61 -6.14
C ASP A 60 -7.39 -5.54 -6.07
N ALA A 61 -7.96 -4.37 -6.35
CA ALA A 61 -9.41 -4.17 -6.33
C ALA A 61 -10.10 -5.02 -7.42
N ALA A 62 -9.53 -5.05 -8.63
CA ALA A 62 -10.05 -5.83 -9.75
C ALA A 62 -10.04 -7.33 -9.44
N GLU A 63 -8.95 -7.87 -8.89
CA GLU A 63 -8.86 -9.28 -8.53
C GLU A 63 -9.79 -9.65 -7.37
N THR A 64 -9.99 -8.73 -6.42
CA THR A 64 -10.94 -8.93 -5.32
C THR A 64 -12.39 -9.03 -5.83
N ILE A 65 -12.80 -8.17 -6.77
CA ILE A 65 -14.17 -8.11 -7.26
C ILE A 65 -14.42 -9.09 -8.41
N LEU A 66 -13.49 -9.15 -9.37
CA LEU A 66 -13.60 -9.89 -10.62
C LEU A 66 -12.94 -11.27 -10.57
N GLY A 67 -12.25 -11.62 -9.48
CA GLY A 67 -11.61 -12.92 -9.31
C GLY A 67 -12.59 -14.09 -9.42
N VAL A 68 -13.83 -13.92 -8.95
CA VAL A 68 -14.90 -14.91 -9.09
C VAL A 68 -15.31 -15.17 -10.55
N PHE A 69 -15.06 -14.21 -11.44
CA PHE A 69 -15.27 -14.33 -12.88
C PHE A 69 -14.01 -14.80 -13.63
N GLY A 70 -12.97 -15.21 -12.90
CA GLY A 70 -11.73 -15.71 -13.47
C GLY A 70 -10.73 -14.61 -13.86
N PHE A 71 -10.95 -13.34 -13.49
CA PHE A 71 -9.92 -12.32 -13.63
C PHE A 71 -8.72 -12.65 -12.74
N LYS A 72 -7.53 -12.65 -13.33
CA LYS A 72 -6.25 -12.80 -12.63
C LYS A 72 -5.30 -11.76 -13.18
N ARG A 73 -4.62 -11.00 -12.32
CA ARG A 73 -3.68 -9.97 -12.79
C ARG A 73 -2.52 -10.55 -13.63
N SER A 74 -2.19 -11.82 -13.40
CA SER A 74 -1.16 -12.55 -14.14
C SER A 74 -1.45 -12.70 -15.62
N SER A 75 -2.73 -12.66 -16.05
CA SER A 75 -3.08 -12.66 -17.47
C SER A 75 -2.64 -11.38 -18.19
N LEU A 76 -2.45 -10.29 -17.45
CA LEU A 76 -1.97 -9.01 -17.94
C LEU A 76 -0.44 -8.86 -17.81
N GLY A 77 0.27 -9.92 -17.42
CA GLY A 77 1.72 -9.91 -17.23
C GLY A 77 2.19 -9.33 -15.89
N TYR A 78 1.28 -9.05 -14.95
CA TYR A 78 1.64 -8.62 -13.60
C TYR A 78 1.90 -9.83 -12.69
N GLY A 79 2.95 -9.75 -11.87
CA GLY A 79 3.29 -10.80 -10.90
C GLY A 79 2.20 -10.98 -9.83
N CYS A 80 2.35 -12.01 -9.00
CA CYS A 80 1.46 -12.22 -7.85
C CYS A 80 1.44 -11.00 -6.94
N ARG A 81 0.28 -10.74 -6.33
CA ARG A 81 0.14 -9.71 -5.31
C ARG A 81 1.20 -9.90 -4.22
N PRO A 82 1.94 -8.84 -3.83
CA PRO A 82 2.82 -8.93 -2.68
C PRO A 82 1.98 -9.27 -1.43
N LYS A 83 2.37 -10.34 -0.72
CA LYS A 83 1.68 -10.78 0.49
C LYS A 83 1.73 -9.66 1.53
N SER A 84 0.59 -9.33 2.11
CA SER A 84 0.54 -8.44 3.26
C SER A 84 1.30 -9.05 4.44
N TYR A 85 1.70 -8.20 5.40
CA TYR A 85 2.40 -8.67 6.60
C TYR A 85 1.60 -9.73 7.37
N VAL A 86 0.27 -9.58 7.44
CA VAL A 86 -0.62 -10.55 8.11
C VAL A 86 -0.66 -11.88 7.36
N GLU A 87 -0.74 -11.85 6.03
CA GLU A 87 -0.70 -13.07 5.21
C GLU A 87 0.66 -13.78 5.33
N GLN A 88 1.76 -13.04 5.46
CA GLN A 88 3.09 -13.62 5.69
C GLN A 88 3.13 -14.37 7.02
N LEU A 89 2.67 -13.75 8.11
CA LEU A 89 2.63 -14.39 9.43
C LEU A 89 1.82 -15.69 9.42
N VAL A 90 0.64 -15.69 8.80
CA VAL A 90 -0.21 -16.90 8.68
C VAL A 90 0.49 -18.00 7.88
N LEU A 91 1.30 -17.64 6.89
CA LEU A 91 2.03 -18.62 6.09
C LEU A 91 3.25 -19.17 6.81
N ASP A 92 3.96 -18.35 7.58
CA ASP A 92 5.07 -18.79 8.41
C ASP A 92 4.56 -19.74 9.50
N GLU A 93 3.46 -19.41 10.18
CA GLU A 93 2.79 -20.29 11.15
C GLU A 93 2.37 -21.63 10.51
N LYS A 94 1.78 -21.59 9.30
CA LYS A 94 1.43 -22.81 8.57
C LYS A 94 2.64 -23.63 8.16
N ARG A 95 3.77 -22.98 7.84
CA ARG A 95 5.00 -23.68 7.46
C ARG A 95 5.59 -24.40 8.67
N GLU A 96 5.67 -23.73 9.81
CA GLU A 96 6.11 -24.32 11.08
C GLU A 96 5.27 -25.54 11.46
N PHE A 97 3.94 -25.44 11.35
CA PHE A 97 3.03 -26.56 11.62
C PHE A 97 3.24 -27.76 10.67
N LEU A 98 3.57 -27.52 9.40
CA LEU A 98 3.84 -28.59 8.43
C LEU A 98 5.19 -29.27 8.71
N GLU A 99 6.20 -28.48 9.11
CA GLU A 99 7.52 -29.01 9.50
C GLU A 99 7.39 -29.91 10.75
N GLU A 100 6.55 -29.57 11.73
CA GLU A 100 6.29 -30.40 12.92
C GLU A 100 5.57 -31.74 12.62
N LEU A 101 4.86 -31.85 11.50
CA LEU A 101 4.15 -33.07 11.10
C LEU A 101 5.01 -34.03 10.27
N GLU A 102 6.14 -33.55 9.75
CA GLU A 102 7.10 -34.36 8.99
C GLU A 102 8.17 -35.02 9.89
N ASP A 103 8.19 -34.67 11.19
CA ASP A 103 8.99 -35.29 12.27
C ASP A 103 8.22 -36.43 13.00
#